data_AF-A0A1S0THF5-F1
#
_entry.id   AF-A0A1S0THF5-F1
#
_cell.length_a   1.000
_cell.length_b   1.000
_cell.length_c   1.000
_cell.angle_alpha   90.00
_cell.angle_beta   90.00
_cell.angle_gamma   90.00
#
_symmetry.space_group_name_H-M   'P 1'
#
loop_
_entity.id
_entity.type
_entity.pdbx_description
1 polymer ?
#
loop_
_entity_poly.entity_id
_entity_poly.type
_entity_poly.pdbx_seq_one_letter_code
_entity_poly.pdbx_strand_id
1 'polypeptide(L)'
;MIGRHSTKSIEKSKENQFARQAEKNGYLYTSAEGYLRDKPKFQRTRREYSYLPYYENINRNAFFWLEQIKTGLAASTLSYAADSGISFWMNQLSQYLNRFYYRFSKADHIKLIKFIYDVILEPDYDRRLIHKACSLIKTLINDEIIKRSDLTLPWRPIYDLYIEVAYKRNNKNLEKSNIRSAVLAVKELFPLSATKEILDEIRSFIDVWNDYAMAKFVSLFSAFVPLKMSNEEHDIYGAGLWYDEMWYFYNFVEMNSSWEGRIQHIFS
;
A
#
# COMPACT_ATOMS: atom_id res chain seq x y z
N MET A 1 -20.82 52.16 -44.78
CA MET A 1 -20.47 50.81 -44.25
C MET A 1 -19.08 50.84 -43.59
N ILE A 2 -18.89 51.45 -42.41
CA ILE A 2 -17.54 51.52 -41.76
C ILE A 2 -17.54 51.04 -40.29
N GLY A 3 -18.71 50.78 -39.69
CA GLY A 3 -18.79 50.48 -38.23
C GLY A 3 -18.63 49.04 -37.77
N ARG A 4 -18.59 48.02 -38.65
CA ARG A 4 -18.63 46.59 -38.24
C ARG A 4 -17.28 45.86 -38.23
N HIS A 5 -16.23 46.42 -38.83
CA HIS A 5 -14.89 45.80 -38.82
C HIS A 5 -14.05 46.19 -37.61
N SER A 6 -14.27 47.37 -37.04
CA SER A 6 -13.53 47.84 -35.84
C SER A 6 -13.88 47.03 -34.58
N THR A 7 -15.17 46.73 -34.36
CA THR A 7 -15.64 45.99 -33.18
C THR A 7 -15.11 44.56 -33.09
N LYS A 8 -15.05 43.81 -34.20
CA LYS A 8 -14.45 42.45 -34.22
C LYS A 8 -12.96 42.45 -33.92
N SER A 9 -12.22 43.50 -34.32
CA SER A 9 -10.79 43.62 -34.04
C SER A 9 -10.53 43.93 -32.55
N ILE A 10 -11.41 44.73 -31.95
CA ILE A 10 -11.35 45.09 -30.54
C ILE A 10 -11.73 43.90 -29.65
N GLU A 11 -12.75 43.12 -30.02
CA GLU A 11 -13.12 41.88 -29.31
C GLU A 11 -12.00 40.83 -29.32
N LYS A 12 -11.40 40.57 -30.49
CA LYS A 12 -10.22 39.68 -30.59
C LYS A 12 -9.02 40.16 -29.78
N SER A 13 -8.81 41.48 -29.71
CA SER A 13 -7.71 42.06 -28.91
C SER A 13 -7.95 41.91 -27.41
N LYS A 14 -9.22 42.01 -26.97
CA LYS A 14 -9.63 41.79 -25.57
C LYS A 14 -9.56 40.32 -25.19
N GLU A 15 -10.02 39.39 -26.03
CA GLU A 15 -9.87 37.95 -25.81
C GLU A 15 -8.39 37.54 -25.69
N ASN A 16 -7.51 38.08 -26.55
CA ASN A 16 -6.07 37.84 -26.46
C ASN A 16 -5.44 38.44 -25.20
N GLN A 17 -5.93 39.57 -24.70
CA GLN A 17 -5.46 40.14 -23.43
C GLN A 17 -5.95 39.34 -22.23
N PHE A 18 -7.21 38.89 -22.21
CA PHE A 18 -7.74 38.01 -21.17
C PHE A 18 -7.05 36.64 -21.17
N ALA A 19 -6.79 36.06 -22.34
CA ALA A 19 -6.01 34.82 -22.46
C ALA A 19 -4.59 34.98 -21.93
N ARG A 20 -3.90 36.07 -22.28
CA ARG A 20 -2.55 36.38 -21.75
C ARG A 20 -2.53 36.68 -20.26
N GLN A 21 -3.62 37.23 -19.72
CA GLN A 21 -3.78 37.50 -18.29
C GLN A 21 -4.18 36.24 -17.51
N ALA A 22 -4.92 35.33 -18.14
CA ALA A 22 -5.23 34.00 -17.63
C ALA A 22 -3.98 33.10 -17.66
N GLU A 23 -3.14 33.17 -18.70
CA GLU A 23 -1.81 32.54 -18.74
C GLU A 23 -0.91 33.07 -17.61
N LYS A 24 -0.90 34.38 -17.36
CA LYS A 24 -0.17 34.98 -16.23
C LYS A 24 -0.71 34.56 -14.85
N ASN A 25 -2.00 34.25 -14.76
CA ASN A 25 -2.67 33.83 -13.52
C ASN A 25 -2.76 32.29 -13.36
N GLY A 26 -2.22 31.52 -14.32
CA GLY A 26 -2.20 30.05 -14.29
C GLY A 26 -3.54 29.37 -14.62
N TYR A 27 -4.46 30.07 -15.30
CA TYR A 27 -5.73 29.54 -15.81
C TYR A 27 -5.62 29.36 -17.33
N LEU A 28 -5.04 28.27 -17.82
CA LEU A 28 -5.07 27.93 -19.25
C LEU A 28 -6.35 27.16 -19.57
N TYR A 29 -7.03 27.54 -20.66
CA TYR A 29 -8.07 26.67 -21.23
C TYR A 29 -7.41 25.37 -21.71
N THR A 30 -8.07 24.27 -21.42
CA THR A 30 -7.46 22.96 -21.15
C THR A 30 -7.00 22.23 -22.40
N SER A 31 -5.79 22.53 -22.88
CA SER A 31 -5.01 21.56 -23.65
C SER A 31 -4.49 20.51 -22.65
N ALA A 32 -4.82 19.24 -22.83
CA ALA A 32 -4.32 18.15 -21.97
C ALA A 32 -2.78 17.96 -22.02
N GLU A 33 -2.06 18.89 -22.66
CA GLU A 33 -0.63 18.90 -22.92
C GLU A 33 0.19 18.84 -21.62
N GLY A 34 -0.18 19.62 -20.60
CA GLY A 34 0.51 19.59 -19.30
C GLY A 34 0.42 18.21 -18.63
N TYR A 35 -0.74 17.56 -18.75
CA TYR A 35 -0.92 16.20 -18.24
C TYR A 35 -0.12 15.17 -19.04
N LEU A 36 -0.13 15.25 -20.38
CA LEU A 36 0.63 14.33 -21.22
C LEU A 36 2.14 14.45 -20.98
N ARG A 37 2.64 15.67 -20.74
CA ARG A 37 4.04 15.94 -20.35
C ARG A 37 4.43 15.25 -19.05
N ASP A 38 3.53 15.23 -18.08
CA ASP A 38 3.84 14.84 -16.71
C ASP A 38 3.43 13.39 -16.36
N LYS A 39 2.49 12.82 -17.11
CA LYS A 39 2.06 11.42 -17.01
C LYS A 39 3.22 10.42 -16.90
N PRO A 40 4.30 10.47 -17.73
CA PRO A 40 5.38 9.47 -17.64
C PRO A 40 6.25 9.60 -16.39
N LYS A 41 6.19 10.72 -15.66
CA LYS A 41 7.03 10.96 -14.47
C LYS A 41 6.49 10.26 -13.22
N PHE A 42 5.23 9.84 -13.24
CA PHE A 42 4.50 9.35 -12.08
C PHE A 42 3.96 7.95 -12.33
N GLN A 43 3.84 7.16 -11.27
CA GLN A 43 3.31 5.80 -11.37
C GLN A 43 1.82 5.80 -11.73
N ARG A 44 1.02 6.63 -11.04
CA ARG A 44 -0.42 6.75 -11.31
C ARG A 44 -0.92 8.14 -10.94
N THR A 45 -1.79 8.70 -11.78
CA THR A 45 -2.35 10.05 -11.59
C THR A 45 -3.82 10.10 -11.97
N ARG A 46 -4.62 10.88 -11.23
CA ARG A 46 -5.98 11.26 -11.63
C ARG A 46 -5.98 11.99 -12.96
N ARG A 47 -6.77 11.50 -13.91
CA ARG A 47 -6.94 12.17 -15.21
C ARG A 47 -7.83 13.40 -15.08
N GLU A 48 -8.74 13.41 -14.11
CA GLU A 48 -9.72 14.47 -13.90
C GLU A 48 -9.09 15.85 -13.71
N TYR A 49 -7.91 15.90 -13.05
CA TYR A 49 -7.20 17.15 -12.84
C TYR A 49 -6.68 17.79 -14.13
N SER A 50 -6.46 17.01 -15.20
CA SER A 50 -6.01 17.57 -16.49
C SER A 50 -7.05 18.46 -17.15
N TYR A 51 -8.33 18.33 -16.77
CA TYR A 51 -9.42 19.13 -17.30
C TYR A 51 -9.67 20.41 -16.50
N LEU A 52 -8.87 20.67 -15.46
CA LEU A 52 -9.02 21.87 -14.66
C LEU A 52 -8.13 22.99 -15.22
N PRO A 53 -8.66 24.23 -15.36
CA PRO A 53 -7.89 25.35 -15.89
C PRO A 53 -6.60 25.67 -15.11
N TYR A 54 -6.55 25.27 -13.84
CA TYR A 54 -5.45 25.51 -12.91
C TYR A 54 -4.60 24.23 -12.66
N TYR A 55 -4.49 23.35 -13.66
CA TYR A 55 -3.70 22.11 -13.59
C TYR A 55 -2.26 22.35 -13.14
N GLU A 56 -1.58 23.36 -13.68
CA GLU A 56 -0.17 23.64 -13.33
C GLU A 56 0.00 24.08 -11.87
N ASN A 57 -0.97 24.84 -11.34
CA ASN A 57 -0.99 25.18 -9.93
C ASN A 57 -1.20 23.94 -9.05
N ILE A 58 -2.10 23.03 -9.45
CA ILE A 58 -2.31 21.76 -8.75
C ILE A 58 -1.02 20.92 -8.76
N ASN A 59 -0.36 20.83 -9.91
CA ASN A 59 0.87 20.10 -10.11
C ASN A 59 1.98 20.61 -9.16
N ARG A 60 2.23 21.91 -9.15
CA ARG A 60 3.22 22.55 -8.28
C ARG A 60 2.89 22.34 -6.80
N ASN A 61 1.62 22.53 -6.42
CA ASN A 61 1.19 22.35 -5.04
C ASN A 61 1.31 20.89 -4.58
N ALA A 62 0.99 19.93 -5.45
CA ALA A 62 1.14 18.51 -5.16
C ALA A 62 2.62 18.11 -4.99
N PHE A 63 3.53 18.68 -5.78
CA PHE A 63 4.96 18.46 -5.60
C PHE A 63 5.44 19.00 -4.25
N PHE A 64 5.12 20.26 -3.95
CA PHE A 64 5.51 20.89 -2.69
C PHE A 64 4.96 20.16 -1.46
N TRP A 65 3.68 19.74 -1.51
CA TRP A 65 3.07 19.00 -0.41
C TRP A 65 3.75 17.65 -0.17
N LEU A 66 4.13 16.93 -1.24
CA LEU A 66 4.88 15.69 -1.10
C LEU A 66 6.25 15.91 -0.45
N GLU A 67 6.98 16.96 -0.85
CA GLU A 67 8.26 17.32 -0.21
C GLU A 67 8.08 17.65 1.28
N GLN A 68 7.01 18.38 1.64
CA GLN A 68 6.67 18.65 3.04
C GLN A 68 6.36 17.37 3.81
N ILE A 69 5.64 16.43 3.21
CA ILE A 69 5.36 15.13 3.85
C ILE A 69 6.66 14.36 4.08
N LYS A 70 7.55 14.28 3.08
CA LYS A 70 8.83 13.56 3.20
C LYS A 70 9.72 14.17 4.29
N THR A 71 9.90 15.49 4.24
CA THR A 71 10.71 16.23 5.23
C THR A 71 10.08 16.15 6.62
N GLY A 72 8.76 16.25 6.71
CA GLY A 72 8.00 16.14 7.95
C GLY A 72 8.12 14.75 8.60
N LEU A 73 8.01 13.67 7.82
CA LEU A 73 8.23 12.31 8.31
C LEU A 73 9.67 12.15 8.82
N ALA A 74 10.67 12.54 8.02
CA ALA A 74 12.08 12.43 8.41
C ALA A 74 12.41 13.24 9.68
N ALA A 75 11.96 14.50 9.76
CA ALA A 75 12.18 15.35 10.93
C ALA A 75 11.48 14.83 12.19
N SER A 76 10.28 14.26 12.04
CA SER A 76 9.53 13.69 13.16
C SER A 76 10.22 12.44 13.71
N THR A 77 10.76 11.60 12.84
CA THR A 77 11.55 10.42 13.24
C THR A 77 12.83 10.82 13.96
N LEU A 78 13.57 11.81 13.46
CA LEU A 78 14.80 12.31 14.10
C LEU A 78 14.55 12.96 15.47
N SER A 79 13.40 13.60 15.64
CA SER A 79 13.09 14.32 16.88
C SER A 79 12.60 13.41 18.01
N TYR A 80 12.46 12.10 17.76
CA TYR A 80 11.82 11.13 18.67
C TYR A 80 10.50 11.66 19.29
N ALA A 81 9.78 12.50 18.54
CA ALA A 81 8.51 13.06 18.95
C ALA A 81 7.44 11.98 18.77
N ALA A 82 7.42 11.03 19.71
CA ALA A 82 7.07 9.64 19.49
C ALA A 82 5.66 9.34 18.97
N ASP A 83 4.69 10.26 18.98
CA ASP A 83 3.34 9.91 18.50
C ASP A 83 2.57 10.98 17.73
N SER A 84 2.82 12.29 17.94
CA SER A 84 1.99 13.32 17.30
C SER A 84 2.48 13.73 15.91
N GLY A 85 3.80 13.90 15.73
CA GLY A 85 4.40 14.35 14.47
C GLY A 85 4.28 13.32 13.35
N ILE A 86 4.75 12.09 13.61
CA ILE A 86 4.68 10.99 12.63
C ILE A 86 3.23 10.71 12.27
N SER A 87 2.33 10.64 13.25
CA SER A 87 0.89 10.42 13.05
C SER A 87 0.23 11.51 12.21
N PHE A 88 0.64 12.78 12.40
CA PHE A 88 0.17 13.89 11.58
C PHE A 88 0.62 13.73 10.12
N TRP A 89 1.90 13.47 9.87
CA TRP A 89 2.42 13.35 8.51
C TRP A 89 1.94 12.08 7.80
N MET A 90 1.70 10.97 8.52
CA MET A 90 1.03 9.80 7.97
C MET A 90 -0.42 10.09 7.57
N ASN A 91 -1.15 10.89 8.35
CA ASN A 91 -2.47 11.37 7.96
C ASN A 91 -2.41 12.25 6.71
N GLN A 92 -1.39 13.13 6.60
CA GLN A 92 -1.17 13.95 5.40
C GLN A 92 -0.86 13.07 4.18
N LEU A 93 -0.04 12.03 4.34
CA LEU A 93 0.26 11.07 3.29
C LEU A 93 -0.99 10.29 2.83
N SER A 94 -1.82 9.83 3.77
CA SER A 94 -3.10 9.19 3.43
C SER A 94 -4.01 10.14 2.62
N GLN A 95 -4.12 11.41 3.04
CA GLN A 95 -4.87 12.42 2.29
C GLN A 95 -4.27 12.69 0.91
N TYR A 96 -2.94 12.71 0.81
CA TYR A 96 -2.23 12.86 -0.45
C TYR A 96 -2.55 11.71 -1.41
N LEU A 97 -2.48 10.45 -0.94
CA LEU A 97 -2.82 9.28 -1.74
C LEU A 97 -4.28 9.31 -2.19
N ASN A 98 -5.20 9.70 -1.30
CA ASN A 98 -6.61 9.82 -1.65
C ASN A 98 -6.83 10.89 -2.74
N ARG A 99 -6.15 12.03 -2.65
CA ARG A 99 -6.32 13.13 -3.60
C ARG A 99 -5.59 12.89 -4.92
N PHE A 100 -4.31 12.54 -4.89
CA PHE A 100 -3.45 12.48 -6.06
C PHE A 100 -3.08 11.06 -6.52
N TYR A 101 -3.53 10.00 -5.83
CA TYR A 101 -3.05 8.63 -5.99
C TYR A 101 -1.52 8.55 -5.86
N TYR A 102 -0.86 7.69 -6.63
CA TYR A 102 0.57 7.41 -6.57
C TYR A 102 1.37 8.39 -7.44
N ARG A 103 1.16 9.68 -7.21
CA ARG A 103 1.82 10.77 -7.94
C ARG A 103 3.22 11.04 -7.41
N PHE A 104 4.07 10.02 -7.42
CA PHE A 104 5.47 10.10 -7.02
C PHE A 104 6.31 9.04 -7.75
N SER A 105 7.62 9.20 -7.67
CA SER A 105 8.57 8.27 -8.28
C SER A 105 8.49 6.88 -7.64
N LYS A 106 8.84 5.84 -8.40
CA LYS A 106 8.90 4.46 -7.88
C LYS A 106 9.91 4.33 -6.73
N ALA A 107 11.03 5.05 -6.83
CA ALA A 107 12.04 5.07 -5.78
C ALA A 107 11.51 5.65 -4.46
N ASP A 108 10.75 6.75 -4.52
CA ASP A 108 10.10 7.33 -3.33
C ASP A 108 9.04 6.38 -2.76
N HIS A 109 8.28 5.71 -3.63
CA HIS A 109 7.28 4.73 -3.19
C HIS A 109 7.89 3.60 -2.37
N ILE A 110 8.99 3.01 -2.86
CA ILE A 110 9.70 1.94 -2.17
C ILE A 110 10.20 2.42 -0.80
N LYS A 111 10.75 3.63 -0.72
CA LYS A 111 11.20 4.22 0.56
C LYS A 111 10.05 4.43 1.53
N LEU A 112 8.90 4.91 1.04
CA LEU A 112 7.70 5.08 1.87
C LEU A 112 7.17 3.75 2.41
N ILE A 113 7.12 2.70 1.58
CA ILE A 113 6.69 1.37 2.04
C ILE A 113 7.64 0.83 3.11
N LYS A 114 8.96 0.89 2.89
CA LYS A 114 9.95 0.47 3.88
C LYS A 114 9.81 1.23 5.19
N PHE A 115 9.71 2.55 5.11
CA PHE A 115 9.53 3.40 6.29
C PHE A 115 8.27 3.03 7.09
N ILE A 116 7.12 2.85 6.43
CA ILE A 116 5.88 2.48 7.13
C ILE A 116 5.96 1.05 7.68
N TYR A 117 6.63 0.13 6.98
CA TYR A 117 6.89 -1.21 7.47
C TYR A 117 7.73 -1.18 8.75
N ASP A 118 8.81 -0.39 8.78
CA ASP A 118 9.66 -0.21 9.96
C ASP A 118 8.86 0.41 11.13
N VAL A 119 7.97 1.38 10.86
CA VAL A 119 7.07 1.96 11.88
C VAL A 119 6.12 0.93 12.48
N ILE A 120 5.68 -0.09 11.72
CA ILE A 120 4.84 -1.17 12.28
C ILE A 120 5.65 -2.06 13.24
N LEU A 121 6.93 -2.25 12.96
CA LEU A 121 7.80 -3.14 13.73
C LEU A 121 8.42 -2.50 14.96
N GLU A 122 8.52 -1.17 14.99
CA GLU A 122 9.16 -0.45 16.08
C GLU A 122 8.44 -0.70 17.42
N PRO A 123 9.16 -1.16 18.45
CA PRO A 123 8.52 -1.56 19.70
C PRO A 123 7.95 -0.39 20.52
N ASP A 124 8.46 0.83 20.34
CA ASP A 124 8.17 1.94 21.26
C ASP A 124 6.94 2.78 20.86
N TYR A 125 6.37 2.56 19.67
CA TYR A 125 5.24 3.35 19.18
C TYR A 125 3.88 2.94 19.78
N ASP A 126 3.00 3.92 19.96
CA ASP A 126 1.64 3.70 20.47
C ASP A 126 0.79 2.87 19.49
N ARG A 127 -0.17 2.12 20.03
CA ARG A 127 -1.13 1.31 19.29
C ARG A 127 -1.87 2.10 18.21
N ARG A 128 -2.13 3.39 18.45
CA ARG A 128 -2.84 4.27 17.51
C ARG A 128 -1.99 4.57 16.28
N LEU A 129 -0.68 4.75 16.47
CA LEU A 129 0.25 4.99 15.38
C LEU A 129 0.41 3.72 14.54
N ILE A 130 0.63 2.57 15.19
CA ILE A 130 0.73 1.27 14.53
C ILE A 130 -0.54 0.97 13.73
N HIS A 131 -1.73 1.21 14.30
CA HIS A 131 -2.99 1.04 13.58
C HIS A 131 -3.05 1.87 12.28
N LYS A 132 -2.65 3.14 12.34
CA LYS A 132 -2.56 3.99 11.16
C LYS A 132 -1.54 3.48 10.15
N ALA A 133 -0.40 2.96 10.63
CA ALA A 133 0.64 2.40 9.79
C ALA A 133 0.13 1.17 9.02
N CYS A 134 -0.58 0.27 9.70
CA CYS A 134 -1.24 -0.88 9.07
C CYS A 134 -2.28 -0.48 7.99
N SER A 135 -3.06 0.57 8.25
CA SER A 135 -4.01 1.08 7.25
C SER A 135 -3.30 1.73 6.05
N LEU A 136 -2.22 2.45 6.32
CA LEU A 136 -1.44 3.15 5.29
C LEU A 136 -0.64 2.19 4.42
N ILE A 137 -0.02 1.15 4.99
CA ILE A 137 0.74 0.16 4.21
C ILE A 137 -0.16 -0.61 3.24
N LYS A 138 -1.38 -0.94 3.66
CA LYS A 138 -2.40 -1.55 2.78
C LYS A 138 -2.76 -0.63 1.60
N THR A 139 -2.74 0.68 1.83
CA THR A 139 -3.04 1.68 0.80
C THR A 139 -1.83 1.97 -0.09
N LEU A 140 -0.60 1.75 0.39
CA LEU A 140 0.62 1.93 -0.39
C LEU A 140 0.91 0.71 -1.28
N ILE A 141 0.72 -0.49 -0.74
CA ILE A 141 0.95 -1.73 -1.49
C ILE A 141 -0.21 -1.95 -2.45
N ASN A 142 0.06 -1.74 -3.73
CA ASN A 142 -0.86 -2.06 -4.83
C ASN A 142 -0.15 -2.97 -5.82
N ASP A 143 -0.70 -4.17 -5.98
CA ASP A 143 -0.20 -5.26 -6.84
C ASP A 143 -0.01 -4.84 -8.30
N GLU A 144 -0.75 -3.83 -8.78
CA GLU A 144 -0.61 -3.32 -10.15
C GLU A 144 0.66 -2.49 -10.36
N ILE A 145 1.18 -1.88 -9.29
CA ILE A 145 2.22 -0.83 -9.37
C ILE A 145 3.57 -1.35 -8.87
N ILE A 146 3.58 -2.02 -7.71
CA ILE A 146 4.79 -2.58 -7.12
C ILE A 146 4.70 -4.09 -7.17
N LYS A 147 5.72 -4.69 -7.79
CA LYS A 147 5.89 -6.13 -7.82
C LYS A 147 6.99 -6.55 -6.86
N ARG A 148 7.02 -7.84 -6.53
CA ARG A 148 8.08 -8.47 -5.74
C ARG A 148 9.49 -8.25 -6.30
N SER A 149 9.63 -8.11 -7.62
CA SER A 149 10.90 -7.79 -8.29
C SER A 149 11.47 -6.41 -7.90
N ASP A 150 10.61 -5.50 -7.46
CA ASP A 150 10.99 -4.11 -7.15
C ASP A 150 11.35 -3.92 -5.68
N LEU A 151 10.69 -4.69 -4.80
CA LEU A 151 10.84 -4.60 -3.36
C LEU A 151 10.59 -5.97 -2.74
N THR A 152 11.56 -6.42 -1.95
CA THR A 152 11.42 -7.56 -1.05
C THR A 152 11.41 -7.08 0.40
N LEU A 153 10.49 -7.62 1.20
CA LEU A 153 10.37 -7.36 2.63
C LEU A 153 10.59 -8.64 3.43
N PRO A 154 11.28 -8.59 4.58
CA PRO A 154 11.47 -9.77 5.42
C PRO A 154 10.14 -10.20 6.05
N TRP A 155 9.87 -11.50 6.08
CA TRP A 155 8.63 -12.02 6.66
C TRP A 155 8.75 -12.21 8.19
N ARG A 156 9.95 -12.48 8.70
CA ARG A 156 10.20 -12.83 10.11
C ARG A 156 9.76 -11.77 11.12
N PRO A 157 10.13 -10.48 10.99
CA PRO A 157 9.81 -9.49 12.02
C PRO A 157 8.29 -9.30 12.20
N ILE A 158 7.55 -9.24 11.09
CA ILE A 158 6.10 -9.10 11.12
C ILE A 158 5.39 -10.38 11.57
N TYR A 159 6.00 -11.55 11.34
CA TYR A 159 5.54 -12.83 11.90
C TYR A 159 5.66 -12.85 13.43
N ASP A 160 6.83 -12.49 13.98
CA ASP A 160 7.05 -12.47 15.43
C ASP A 160 6.08 -11.50 16.12
N LEU A 161 5.85 -10.32 15.53
CA LEU A 161 4.83 -9.37 15.99
C LEU A 161 3.42 -9.97 15.96
N TYR A 162 3.03 -10.63 14.86
CA TYR A 162 1.73 -11.28 14.76
C TYR A 162 1.54 -12.37 15.82
N ILE A 163 2.57 -13.18 16.07
CA ILE A 163 2.53 -14.21 17.10
C ILE A 163 2.35 -13.60 18.49
N GLU A 164 3.05 -12.50 18.79
CA GLU A 164 2.89 -11.79 20.05
C GLU A 164 1.46 -11.27 20.27
N VAL A 165 0.87 -10.68 19.23
CA VAL A 165 -0.46 -10.07 19.28
C VAL A 165 -1.57 -11.12 19.28
N ALA A 166 -1.43 -12.19 18.49
CA ALA A 166 -2.49 -13.16 18.26
C ALA A 166 -2.50 -14.34 19.23
N TYR A 167 -1.35 -14.73 19.78
CA TYR A 167 -1.20 -15.97 20.55
C TYR A 167 -0.47 -15.79 21.89
N LYS A 168 0.19 -14.66 22.15
CA LYS A 168 0.78 -14.34 23.46
C LYS A 168 -0.13 -13.35 24.23
N ARG A 169 0.42 -12.73 25.27
CA ARG A 169 -0.31 -11.81 26.17
C ARG A 169 -0.76 -10.50 25.49
N ASN A 170 -0.22 -10.15 24.31
CA ASN A 170 -0.51 -8.90 23.61
C ASN A 170 -0.39 -7.66 24.54
N ASN A 171 0.80 -7.45 25.11
CA ASN A 171 1.02 -6.41 26.13
C ASN A 171 0.66 -5.00 25.66
N LYS A 172 0.72 -4.75 24.35
CA LYS A 172 0.43 -3.45 23.71
C LYS A 172 -1.05 -3.26 23.35
N ASN A 173 -1.91 -4.25 23.59
CA ASN A 173 -3.32 -4.23 23.20
C ASN A 173 -3.51 -3.88 21.72
N LEU A 174 -2.67 -4.43 20.85
CA LEU A 174 -2.80 -4.27 19.41
C LEU A 174 -3.95 -5.13 18.90
N GLU A 175 -4.65 -4.63 17.88
CA GLU A 175 -5.76 -5.37 17.30
C GLU A 175 -5.24 -6.40 16.28
N LYS A 176 -5.56 -7.68 16.50
CA LYS A 176 -5.15 -8.79 15.63
C LYS A 176 -5.59 -8.61 14.18
N SER A 177 -6.79 -8.07 13.95
CA SER A 177 -7.37 -7.79 12.63
C SER A 177 -6.49 -6.84 11.81
N ASN A 178 -5.98 -5.78 12.45
CA ASN A 178 -5.19 -4.73 11.81
C ASN A 178 -3.83 -5.27 11.37
N ILE A 179 -3.12 -5.96 12.27
CA ILE A 179 -1.85 -6.61 11.92
C ILE A 179 -2.08 -7.67 10.83
N ARG A 180 -3.13 -8.49 10.95
CA ARG A 180 -3.48 -9.47 9.90
C ARG A 180 -3.67 -8.79 8.55
N SER A 181 -4.39 -7.67 8.50
CA SER A 181 -4.64 -6.94 7.25
C SER A 181 -3.35 -6.37 6.63
N ALA A 182 -2.41 -5.91 7.47
CA ALA A 182 -1.10 -5.45 7.02
C ALA A 182 -0.24 -6.62 6.50
N VAL A 183 -0.23 -7.75 7.22
CA VAL A 183 0.46 -8.98 6.78
C VAL A 183 -0.05 -9.43 5.42
N LEU A 184 -1.37 -9.46 5.21
CA LEU A 184 -1.94 -9.86 3.92
C LEU A 184 -1.50 -8.95 2.75
N ALA A 185 -1.29 -7.65 3.00
CA ALA A 185 -0.76 -6.73 1.99
C ALA A 185 0.75 -6.95 1.77
N VAL A 186 1.52 -7.11 2.84
CA VAL A 186 2.98 -7.25 2.79
C VAL A 186 3.42 -8.61 2.24
N LYS A 187 2.60 -9.65 2.43
CA LYS A 187 2.84 -11.04 1.99
C LYS A 187 3.26 -11.14 0.52
N GLU A 188 2.69 -10.30 -0.34
CA GLU A 188 3.00 -10.35 -1.77
C GLU A 188 4.44 -9.92 -2.09
N LEU A 189 5.07 -9.18 -1.17
CA LEU A 189 6.44 -8.66 -1.26
C LEU A 189 7.46 -9.54 -0.51
N PHE A 190 7.06 -10.69 0.03
CA PHE A 190 8.01 -11.63 0.63
C PHE A 190 8.95 -12.25 -0.41
N PRO A 191 10.19 -12.64 -0.02
CA PRO A 191 11.09 -13.35 -0.92
C PRO A 191 10.53 -14.73 -1.27
N LEU A 192 10.93 -15.28 -2.43
CA LEU A 192 10.46 -16.61 -2.88
C LEU A 192 10.83 -17.75 -1.91
N SER A 193 11.96 -17.62 -1.18
CA SER A 193 12.35 -18.60 -0.16
C SER A 193 11.43 -18.61 1.07
N ALA A 194 10.68 -17.53 1.30
CA ALA A 194 9.87 -17.35 2.50
C ALA A 194 8.84 -18.46 2.66
N THR A 195 8.22 -18.95 1.57
CA THR A 195 7.22 -20.01 1.66
C THR A 195 7.76 -21.23 2.38
N LYS A 196 8.95 -21.71 1.99
CA LYS A 196 9.56 -22.89 2.61
C LYS A 196 9.89 -22.63 4.08
N GLU A 197 10.54 -21.51 4.38
CA GLU A 197 10.91 -21.14 5.74
C GLU A 197 9.69 -21.02 6.67
N ILE A 198 8.61 -20.39 6.18
CA ILE A 198 7.35 -20.25 6.91
C ILE A 198 6.72 -21.62 7.15
N LEU A 199 6.65 -22.48 6.11
CA LEU A 199 6.07 -23.83 6.22
C LEU A 199 6.82 -24.67 7.24
N ASP A 200 8.15 -24.64 7.22
CA ASP A 200 8.99 -25.40 8.15
C ASP A 200 8.73 -24.99 9.61
N GLU A 201 8.42 -23.71 9.87
CA GLU A 201 8.05 -23.24 11.22
C GLU A 201 6.61 -23.57 11.61
N ILE A 202 5.64 -23.41 10.70
CA ILE A 202 4.23 -23.61 11.06
C ILE A 202 3.80 -25.08 11.05
N ARG A 203 4.50 -25.96 10.33
CA ARG A 203 4.20 -27.40 10.25
C ARG A 203 4.21 -28.09 11.61
N SER A 204 5.00 -27.61 12.58
CA SER A 204 5.00 -28.16 13.93
C SER A 204 3.66 -28.01 14.67
N PHE A 205 2.76 -27.15 14.18
CA PHE A 205 1.42 -26.96 14.74
C PHE A 205 0.36 -27.89 14.13
N ILE A 206 0.72 -28.73 13.15
CA ILE A 206 -0.20 -29.71 12.57
C ILE A 206 -0.49 -30.79 13.60
N ASP A 207 -1.69 -30.74 14.18
CA ASP A 207 -2.22 -31.75 15.06
C ASP A 207 -3.74 -31.83 14.84
N VAL A 208 -4.17 -32.82 14.06
CA VAL A 208 -5.57 -33.00 13.65
C VAL A 208 -6.49 -33.26 14.85
N TRP A 209 -5.95 -33.74 15.96
CA TRP A 209 -6.70 -34.04 17.19
C TRP A 209 -6.80 -32.84 18.13
N ASN A 210 -6.01 -31.79 17.89
CA ASN A 210 -6.01 -30.57 18.68
C ASN A 210 -6.52 -29.39 17.86
N ASP A 211 -7.80 -29.07 18.04
CA ASP A 211 -8.49 -28.00 17.31
C ASP A 211 -7.76 -26.65 17.42
N TYR A 212 -7.17 -26.33 18.59
CA TYR A 212 -6.43 -25.08 18.78
C TYR A 212 -5.13 -25.03 17.96
N ALA A 213 -4.35 -26.11 17.98
CA ALA A 213 -3.09 -26.20 17.24
C ALA A 213 -3.35 -26.15 15.72
N MET A 214 -4.34 -26.92 15.25
CA MET A 214 -4.71 -26.93 13.84
C MET A 214 -5.33 -25.60 13.38
N ALA A 215 -6.21 -24.99 14.17
CA ALA A 215 -6.75 -23.66 13.87
C ALA A 215 -5.65 -22.59 13.83
N LYS A 216 -4.61 -22.71 14.68
CA LYS A 216 -3.43 -21.86 14.64
C LYS A 216 -2.64 -22.06 13.35
N PHE A 217 -2.34 -23.31 12.98
CA PHE A 217 -1.67 -23.65 11.72
C PHE A 217 -2.38 -23.03 10.52
N VAL A 218 -3.68 -23.33 10.33
CA VAL A 218 -4.46 -22.84 9.19
C VAL A 218 -4.54 -21.31 9.16
N SER A 219 -4.66 -20.66 10.33
CA SER A 219 -4.70 -19.19 10.42
C SER A 219 -3.38 -18.54 10.01
N LEU A 220 -2.25 -19.12 10.43
CA LEU A 220 -0.91 -18.65 10.09
C LEU A 220 -0.59 -18.90 8.62
N PHE A 221 -0.92 -20.09 8.12
CA PHE A 221 -0.79 -20.43 6.71
C PHE A 221 -1.50 -19.40 5.83
N SER A 222 -2.79 -19.17 6.10
CA SER A 222 -3.62 -18.21 5.35
C SER A 222 -3.07 -16.78 5.39
N ALA A 223 -2.45 -16.37 6.50
CA ALA A 223 -1.90 -15.02 6.63
C ALA A 223 -0.56 -14.86 5.90
N PHE A 224 0.37 -15.80 6.08
CA PHE A 224 1.78 -15.60 5.74
C PHE A 224 2.24 -16.28 4.46
N VAL A 225 1.62 -17.40 4.06
CA VAL A 225 2.04 -18.13 2.86
C VAL A 225 1.61 -17.33 1.62
N PRO A 226 2.56 -16.90 0.76
CA PRO A 226 2.22 -16.20 -0.46
C PRO A 226 1.49 -17.14 -1.44
N LEU A 227 0.35 -16.71 -1.96
CA LEU A 227 -0.49 -17.50 -2.86
C LEU A 227 -0.53 -16.96 -4.28
N LYS A 228 -0.13 -15.70 -4.50
CA LYS A 228 -0.01 -15.14 -5.85
C LYS A 228 1.43 -15.32 -6.33
N MET A 229 1.61 -16.26 -7.24
CA MET A 229 2.85 -16.47 -7.98
C MET A 229 2.52 -16.84 -9.43
N SER A 230 3.53 -16.82 -10.30
CA SER A 230 3.41 -17.42 -11.62
C SER A 230 3.39 -18.95 -11.54
N ASN A 231 2.95 -19.64 -12.60
CA ASN A 231 2.87 -21.10 -12.62
C ASN A 231 4.24 -21.75 -12.34
N GLU A 232 5.30 -21.25 -12.98
CA GLU A 232 6.68 -21.75 -12.80
C GLU A 232 7.18 -21.57 -11.36
N GLU A 233 6.84 -20.44 -10.74
CA GLU A 233 7.18 -20.19 -9.33
C GLU A 233 6.37 -21.07 -8.38
N HIS A 234 5.11 -21.37 -8.70
CA HIS A 234 4.27 -22.24 -7.87
C HIS A 234 4.81 -23.66 -7.76
N ASP A 235 5.38 -24.19 -8.83
CA ASP A 235 5.94 -25.55 -8.85
C ASP A 235 7.13 -25.69 -7.90
N ILE A 236 7.97 -24.65 -7.79
CA ILE A 236 9.22 -24.70 -7.02
C ILE A 236 9.05 -24.13 -5.60
N TYR A 237 8.36 -22.99 -5.46
CA TYR A 237 8.33 -22.18 -4.24
C TYR A 237 6.92 -22.02 -3.66
N GLY A 238 5.88 -22.44 -4.38
CA GLY A 238 4.48 -22.23 -4.00
C GLY A 238 3.78 -23.56 -3.72
N ALA A 239 2.77 -23.85 -4.52
CA ALA A 239 1.83 -24.96 -4.30
C ALA A 239 2.51 -26.32 -4.31
N GLY A 240 3.60 -26.50 -5.08
CA GLY A 240 4.37 -27.73 -5.11
C GLY A 240 4.93 -28.17 -3.74
N LEU A 241 5.02 -27.25 -2.76
CA LEU A 241 5.56 -27.55 -1.43
C LEU A 241 4.51 -27.97 -0.40
N TRP A 242 3.22 -27.66 -0.61
CA TRP A 242 2.19 -27.78 0.44
C TRP A 242 0.82 -28.25 -0.06
N TYR A 243 0.56 -28.26 -1.38
CA TYR A 243 -0.77 -28.56 -1.92
C TYR A 243 -1.23 -29.97 -1.55
N ASP A 244 -0.40 -30.99 -1.77
CA ASP A 244 -0.75 -32.38 -1.48
C ASP A 244 -1.03 -32.61 0.02
N GLU A 245 -0.24 -31.99 0.91
CA GLU A 245 -0.44 -32.04 2.36
C GLU A 245 -1.80 -31.42 2.75
N MET A 246 -2.09 -30.22 2.24
CA MET A 246 -3.35 -29.53 2.53
C MET A 246 -4.57 -30.25 1.94
N TRP A 247 -4.42 -30.81 0.73
CA TRP A 247 -5.45 -31.58 0.06
C TRP A 247 -5.75 -32.88 0.79
N TYR A 248 -4.72 -33.54 1.33
CA TYR A 248 -4.89 -34.70 2.20
C TYR A 248 -5.72 -34.34 3.44
N PHE A 249 -5.39 -33.26 4.15
CA PHE A 249 -6.17 -32.83 5.32
C PHE A 249 -7.61 -32.47 4.97
N TYR A 250 -7.81 -31.84 3.80
CA TYR A 250 -9.15 -31.49 3.33
C TYR A 250 -10.04 -32.72 3.07
N ASN A 251 -9.50 -33.77 2.45
CA ASN A 251 -10.27 -34.99 2.15
C ASN A 251 -10.37 -35.96 3.34
N PHE A 252 -9.35 -36.02 4.18
CA PHE A 252 -9.28 -37.00 5.27
C PHE A 252 -10.16 -36.61 6.47
N VAL A 253 -10.38 -35.31 6.68
CA VAL A 253 -10.94 -34.82 7.93
C VAL A 253 -12.42 -34.44 7.77
N GLU A 254 -13.29 -35.44 7.87
CA GLU A 254 -14.75 -35.26 8.01
C GLU A 254 -15.11 -35.01 9.49
N MET A 255 -14.61 -33.93 10.10
CA MET A 255 -14.75 -33.72 11.56
C MET A 255 -15.66 -32.55 11.96
N ASN A 256 -16.26 -31.79 11.03
CA ASN A 256 -17.04 -30.58 11.34
C ASN A 256 -16.28 -29.63 12.29
N SER A 257 -14.97 -29.51 12.08
CA SER A 257 -14.06 -28.79 12.98
C SER A 257 -14.04 -27.29 12.67
N SER A 258 -13.63 -26.47 13.65
CA SER A 258 -13.67 -25.01 13.50
C SER A 258 -12.69 -24.46 12.46
N TRP A 259 -11.68 -25.27 12.07
CA TRP A 259 -10.63 -24.92 11.12
C TRP A 259 -10.90 -25.42 9.69
N GLU A 260 -11.81 -26.37 9.49
CA GLU A 260 -12.10 -26.99 8.20
C GLU A 260 -12.55 -25.95 7.15
N GLY A 261 -13.51 -25.08 7.52
CA GLY A 261 -13.95 -23.99 6.65
C GLY A 261 -12.83 -22.98 6.32
N ARG A 262 -11.80 -22.86 7.17
CA ARG A 262 -10.65 -21.99 6.89
C ARG A 262 -9.68 -22.60 5.87
N ILE A 263 -9.60 -23.93 5.79
CA ILE A 263 -8.82 -24.60 4.75
C ILE A 263 -9.45 -24.38 3.37
N GLN A 264 -10.77 -24.43 3.28
CA GLN A 264 -11.48 -24.14 2.02
C GLN A 264 -11.12 -22.75 1.47
N HIS A 265 -10.99 -21.75 2.35
CA HIS A 265 -10.57 -20.39 1.96
C HIS A 265 -9.13 -20.29 1.42
N ILE A 266 -8.28 -21.30 1.62
CA ILE A 266 -6.93 -21.33 1.05
C ILE A 266 -6.99 -21.65 -0.45
N PHE A 267 -7.95 -22.49 -0.84
CA PHE A 267 -8.13 -22.94 -2.23
C PHE A 267 -9.06 -22.04 -3.06
N SER A 268 -9.68 -21.04 -2.42
CA SER A 268 -10.55 -20.04 -3.07
C SER A 268 -9.75 -18.85 -3.60
#